data_AF-D4ZK56-F1
#
_entry.id   AF-D4ZK56-F1
#
_cell.length_a   1.000
_cell.length_b   1.000
_cell.length_c   1.000
_cell.angle_alpha   90.00
_cell.angle_beta   90.00
_cell.angle_gamma   90.00
#
_symmetry.space_group_name_H-M   'P 1'
#
loop_
_entity.id
_entity.type
_entity.pdbx_description
1 polymer ?
#
loop_
_entity_poly.entity_id
_entity_poly.type
_entity_poly.pdbx_seq_one_letter_code
_entity_poly.pdbx_strand_id
1 'polypeptide(L)'
;MPHIRMRGLPEDAVASLSGTLLTQLAELTGIHAQGFTLDWIPSTSYRDGKVDLSTTQVEVLWFPKDPNTHDKVEQAIREAVILAYPELQCLAVMFRALDPSRYYRDGKHF
;
A
#
# COMPACT_ATOMS: atom_id res chain seq x y z
N MET A 1 -4.19 3.19 -11.57
CA MET A 1 -4.12 1.75 -11.27
C MET A 1 -3.05 1.49 -10.20
N PRO A 2 -3.28 1.87 -8.94
CA PRO A 2 -2.34 1.53 -7.87
C PRO A 2 -2.69 0.18 -7.24
N HIS A 3 -1.70 -0.71 -7.13
CA HIS A 3 -1.81 -1.93 -6.33
C HIS A 3 -1.07 -1.71 -5.02
N ILE A 4 -1.79 -1.83 -3.91
CA ILE A 4 -1.25 -1.69 -2.57
C ILE A 4 -1.09 -3.08 -1.97
N ARG A 5 0.10 -3.40 -1.47
CA ARG A 5 0.37 -4.68 -0.81
C ARG A 5 0.89 -4.41 0.59
N MET A 6 0.33 -5.09 1.58
CA MET A 6 0.66 -4.88 2.98
C MET A 6 1.20 -6.16 3.61
N ARG A 7 2.34 -6.06 4.30
CA ARG A 7 3.02 -7.14 5.04
C ARG A 7 3.37 -6.67 6.45
N GLY A 8 3.42 -7.62 7.39
CA GLY A 8 3.74 -7.32 8.79
C GLY A 8 2.60 -6.67 9.57
N LEU A 9 1.37 -6.79 9.06
CA LEU A 9 0.14 -6.36 9.72
C LEU A 9 -0.79 -7.56 9.96
N PRO A 10 -1.57 -7.53 11.04
CA PRO A 10 -2.73 -8.40 11.22
C PRO A 10 -3.71 -8.30 10.03
N GLU A 11 -4.35 -9.41 9.66
CA GLU A 11 -5.29 -9.46 8.52
C GLU A 11 -6.50 -8.53 8.73
N ASP A 12 -7.04 -8.49 9.94
CA ASP A 12 -8.17 -7.64 10.34
C ASP A 12 -7.86 -6.15 10.27
N ALA A 13 -6.63 -5.74 10.62
CA ALA A 13 -6.17 -4.37 10.43
C ALA A 13 -6.17 -3.98 8.94
N VAL A 14 -5.70 -4.86 8.07
CA VAL A 14 -5.69 -4.62 6.61
C VAL A 14 -7.11 -4.62 6.04
N ALA A 15 -7.98 -5.51 6.52
CA ALA A 15 -9.40 -5.50 6.15
C ALA A 15 -10.09 -4.18 6.56
N SER A 16 -9.83 -3.68 7.76
CA SER A 16 -10.35 -2.39 8.23
C SER A 16 -9.86 -1.22 7.38
N LEU A 17 -8.55 -1.18 7.07
CA LEU A 17 -7.95 -0.18 6.18
C LEU A 17 -8.61 -0.16 4.80
N SER A 18 -8.97 -1.33 4.26
CA SER A 18 -9.63 -1.42 2.95
C SER A 18 -10.96 -0.67 2.85
N GLY A 19 -11.64 -0.44 3.99
CA GLY A 19 -12.92 0.27 4.04
C GLY A 19 -12.82 1.79 3.87
N THR A 20 -11.66 2.40 4.13
CA THR A 20 -11.50 3.87 4.15
C THR A 20 -10.32 4.37 3.32
N LEU A 21 -9.18 3.69 3.37
CA LEU A 21 -7.93 4.16 2.77
C LEU A 21 -8.05 4.32 1.25
N LEU A 22 -8.72 3.38 0.56
CA LEU A 22 -8.84 3.42 -0.89
C LEU A 22 -9.59 4.66 -1.40
N THR A 23 -10.63 5.09 -0.68
CA THR A 23 -11.39 6.30 -1.00
C THR A 23 -10.54 7.55 -0.76
N GLN A 24 -9.83 7.61 0.36
CA GLN A 24 -8.93 8.73 0.67
C GLN A 24 -7.82 8.89 -0.38
N LEU A 25 -7.19 7.79 -0.79
CA LEU A 25 -6.16 7.80 -1.82
C LEU A 25 -6.72 8.15 -3.21
N ALA A 26 -7.96 7.74 -3.50
CA ALA A 26 -8.65 8.12 -4.73
C ALA A 26 -8.83 9.63 -4.83
N GLU A 27 -9.30 10.28 -3.76
CA GLU A 27 -9.45 11.74 -3.69
C GLU A 27 -8.12 12.46 -3.87
N LEU A 28 -7.06 12.00 -3.19
CA LEU A 28 -5.73 12.62 -3.25
C LEU A 28 -5.07 12.52 -4.64
N THR A 29 -5.33 11.42 -5.36
CA THR A 29 -4.67 11.13 -6.65
C THR A 29 -5.52 11.47 -7.86
N GLY A 30 -6.81 11.78 -7.68
CA GLY A 30 -7.79 11.93 -8.76
C GLY A 30 -8.08 10.62 -9.52
N ILE A 31 -7.71 9.47 -8.96
CA ILE A 31 -7.97 8.15 -9.53
C ILE A 31 -9.27 7.62 -8.93
N HIS A 32 -10.13 7.00 -9.73
CA HIS A 32 -11.34 6.34 -9.21
C HIS A 32 -11.00 5.25 -8.18
N ALA A 33 -11.71 5.16 -7.05
CA ALA A 33 -11.40 4.22 -5.97
C ALA A 33 -11.39 2.74 -6.43
N GLN A 34 -12.28 2.36 -7.34
CA GLN A 34 -12.29 1.02 -7.96
C GLN A 34 -11.05 0.72 -8.82
N GLY A 35 -10.21 1.72 -9.11
CA GLY A 35 -8.93 1.56 -9.80
C GLY A 35 -7.77 1.17 -8.87
N PHE A 36 -8.04 1.00 -7.57
CA PHE A 36 -7.08 0.53 -6.57
C PHE A 36 -7.33 -0.94 -6.21
N THR A 37 -6.27 -1.65 -5.85
CA THR A 37 -6.37 -2.89 -5.09
C THR A 37 -5.59 -2.75 -3.79
N LEU A 38 -6.03 -3.48 -2.76
CA LEU A 38 -5.33 -3.58 -1.48
C LEU A 38 -5.30 -5.05 -1.07
N ASP A 39 -4.09 -5.60 -1.04
CA ASP A 39 -3.84 -7.00 -0.76
C ASP A 39 -3.14 -7.15 0.60
N TRP A 40 -3.70 -7.99 1.47
CA TRP A 40 -2.96 -8.52 2.61
C TRP A 40 -2.05 -9.65 2.15
N ILE A 41 -0.76 -9.56 2.45
CA ILE A 41 0.22 -10.58 2.11
C ILE A 41 0.64 -11.28 3.41
N PRO A 42 0.19 -12.52 3.67
CA PRO A 42 0.62 -13.27 4.83
C PRO A 42 2.11 -13.56 4.76
N SER A 43 2.85 -13.11 5.77
CA SER A 43 4.30 -13.31 5.84
C SER A 43 4.79 -13.33 7.28
N THR A 44 5.79 -14.16 7.57
CA THR A 44 6.53 -14.16 8.83
C THR A 44 7.94 -13.65 8.57
N SER A 45 8.28 -12.52 9.19
CA SER A 45 9.63 -11.96 9.12
C SER A 45 10.51 -12.56 10.21
N TYR A 46 11.80 -12.68 9.92
CA TYR A 46 12.79 -13.20 10.86
C TYR A 46 14.00 -12.27 10.93
N ARG A 47 14.55 -12.11 12.14
CA ARG A 47 15.83 -11.44 12.41
C ARG A 47 16.58 -12.23 13.47
N ASP A 48 17.87 -12.46 13.24
CA ASP A 48 18.74 -13.23 14.14
C ASP A 48 18.15 -14.60 14.54
N GLY A 49 17.51 -15.28 13.57
CA GLY A 49 16.88 -16.58 13.76
C GLY A 49 15.57 -16.57 14.56
N LYS A 50 15.03 -15.40 14.91
CA LYS A 50 13.78 -15.24 15.66
C LYS A 50 12.73 -14.54 14.82
N VAL A 51 11.46 -14.81 15.12
CA VAL A 51 10.35 -14.06 14.52
C VAL A 51 10.49 -12.59 14.88
N ASP A 52 10.41 -11.73 13.87
CA ASP A 52 10.53 -10.28 13.98
C ASP A 52 9.24 -9.63 13.48
N LEU A 53 8.50 -8.99 14.39
CA LEU A 53 7.25 -8.29 14.09
C LEU A 53 7.42 -6.77 14.10
N SER A 54 8.67 -6.26 14.17
CA SER A 54 8.94 -4.83 14.31
C SER A 54 8.66 -4.02 13.04
N THR A 55 8.61 -4.66 11.87
CA THR A 55 8.58 -3.97 10.58
C THR A 55 7.32 -4.29 9.79
N THR A 56 6.51 -3.27 9.53
CA THR A 56 5.46 -3.27 8.51
C THR A 56 5.98 -2.71 7.21
N GLN A 57 5.55 -3.31 6.09
CA GLN A 57 5.90 -2.85 4.75
C GLN A 57 4.64 -2.65 3.93
N VAL A 58 4.56 -1.50 3.26
CA VAL A 58 3.53 -1.17 2.29
C VAL A 58 4.18 -0.92 0.94
N GLU A 59 3.83 -1.72 -0.06
CA GLU A 59 4.29 -1.52 -1.43
C GLU A 59 3.16 -0.91 -2.27
N VAL A 60 3.46 0.17 -2.98
CA VAL A 60 2.52 0.82 -3.91
C VAL A 60 3.07 0.69 -5.33
N LEU A 61 2.45 -0.19 -6.13
CA LEU A 61 2.79 -0.38 -7.53
C LEU A 61 1.85 0.47 -8.38
N TRP A 62 2.36 1.44 -9.11
CA TRP A 62 1.52 2.37 -9.88
C TRP A 62 2.25 2.97 -11.07
N PHE A 63 1.50 3.59 -11.99
CA PHE A 63 2.10 4.40 -13.05
C PHE A 63 2.73 5.67 -12.47
N PRO A 64 3.82 6.18 -13.08
CA PRO A 64 4.51 7.38 -12.63
C PRO A 64 3.55 8.52 -12.27
N LYS A 65 3.87 9.19 -11.16
CA LYS A 65 3.19 10.39 -10.67
C LYS A 65 4.24 11.48 -10.44
N ASP A 66 3.77 12.71 -10.27
CA ASP A 66 4.64 13.78 -9.81
C ASP A 66 5.10 13.50 -8.37
N PRO A 67 6.29 13.99 -7.97
CA PRO A 67 6.83 13.74 -6.64
C PRO A 67 5.94 14.21 -5.48
N ASN A 68 5.20 15.32 -5.63
CA ASN A 68 4.34 15.85 -4.56
C ASN A 68 3.17 14.90 -4.27
N THR A 69 2.68 14.19 -5.29
CA THR A 69 1.67 13.15 -5.10
C THR A 69 2.22 11.94 -4.33
N HIS A 70 3.50 11.60 -4.48
CA HIS A 70 4.11 10.50 -3.72
C HIS A 70 4.08 10.78 -2.22
N ASP A 71 4.53 11.99 -1.81
CA ASP A 71 4.65 12.35 -0.41
C ASP A 71 3.27 12.41 0.28
N LYS A 72 2.26 12.96 -0.39
CA LYS A 72 0.88 13.00 0.13
C LYS A 72 0.28 11.61 0.31
N VAL A 73 0.50 10.73 -0.66
CA VAL A 73 0.02 9.33 -0.60
C VAL A 73 0.75 8.56 0.50
N GLU A 74 2.06 8.75 0.63
CA GLU A 74 2.87 8.17 1.71
C GLU A 74 2.33 8.57 3.08
N GLN A 75 2.11 9.87 3.28
CA GLN A 75 1.60 10.40 4.53
C GLN A 75 0.21 9.82 4.87
N ALA A 76 -0.71 9.79 3.90
CA ALA A 76 -2.04 9.23 4.11
C ALA A 76 -1.99 7.73 4.47
N ILE A 77 -1.15 6.94 3.79
CA ILE A 77 -0.94 5.53 4.13
C ILE A 77 -0.37 5.40 5.54
N ARG A 78 0.65 6.20 5.87
CA ARG A 78 1.31 6.17 7.18
C ARG A 78 0.35 6.46 8.32
N GLU A 79 -0.44 7.53 8.21
CA GLU A 79 -1.44 7.90 9.20
C GLU A 79 -2.50 6.81 9.37
N ALA A 80 -3.03 6.27 8.27
CA ALA A 80 -4.03 5.22 8.31
C ALA A 80 -3.48 3.94 8.96
N VAL A 81 -2.27 3.50 8.61
CA VAL A 81 -1.65 2.30 9.17
C VAL A 81 -1.36 2.46 10.66
N ILE A 82 -0.86 3.62 11.11
CA ILE A 82 -0.63 3.89 12.53
C ILE A 82 -1.95 3.83 13.32
N LEU A 83 -3.03 4.36 12.76
CA LEU A 83 -4.35 4.32 13.39
C LEU A 83 -4.90 2.89 13.46
N ALA A 84 -4.74 2.10 12.39
CA ALA A 84 -5.24 0.73 12.32
C ALA A 84 -4.40 -0.27 13.13
N TYR A 85 -3.11 0.01 13.33
CA TYR A 85 -2.20 -0.83 14.10
C TYR A 85 -1.30 0.02 15.01
N PRO A 86 -1.81 0.48 16.17
CA PRO A 86 -1.07 1.37 17.08
C PRO A 86 0.20 0.75 17.69
N GLU A 87 0.33 -0.58 17.68
CA GLU A 87 1.51 -1.32 18.14
C GLU A 87 2.65 -1.33 17.10
N LEU A 88 2.44 -0.69 15.94
CA LEU A 88 3.44 -0.52 14.90
C LEU A 88 4.74 0.09 15.44
N GLN A 89 5.86 -0.59 15.24
CA GLN A 89 7.18 -0.09 15.64
C GLN A 89 7.88 0.64 14.49
N CYS A 90 7.85 0.07 13.29
CA CYS A 90 8.49 0.63 12.10
C CYS A 90 7.62 0.40 10.86
N LEU A 91 7.42 1.45 10.06
CA LEU A 91 6.71 1.40 8.79
C LEU A 91 7.63 1.85 7.66
N ALA A 92 7.73 1.02 6.63
CA ALA A 92 8.31 1.37 5.34
C ALA A 92 7.22 1.42 4.27
N VAL A 93 7.14 2.53 3.53
CA VAL A 93 6.28 2.67 2.35
C VAL A 93 7.17 2.79 1.12
N MET A 94 6.97 1.92 0.14
CA MET A 94 7.82 1.81 -1.05
C MET A 94 6.99 1.96 -2.32
N PHE A 95 7.34 2.92 -3.16
CA PHE A 95 6.71 3.12 -4.46
C PHE A 95 7.49 2.39 -5.55
N ARG A 96 6.77 1.64 -6.39
CA ARG A 96 7.32 0.95 -7.56
C ARG A 96 6.61 1.45 -8.81
N ALA A 97 7.37 2.06 -9.70
CA ALA A 97 6.85 2.50 -10.99
C ALA A 97 6.52 1.29 -11.89
N LEU A 98 5.31 1.27 -12.41
CA LEU A 98 4.85 0.37 -13.45
C LEU A 98 4.98 1.07 -14.81
N ASP A 99 5.36 0.32 -15.83
CA ASP A 99 5.37 0.78 -17.22
C ASP A 99 3.99 0.54 -17.85
N PRO A 100 3.23 1.57 -18.25
CA PRO A 100 1.91 1.43 -18.86
C PRO A 100 1.89 0.50 -20.08
N SER A 101 2.95 0.56 -20.91
CA SER A 101 3.07 -0.25 -22.13
C SER A 101 3.24 -1.75 -21.85
N ARG A 102 3.60 -2.10 -20.61
CA ARG A 102 3.79 -3.48 -20.13
C ARG A 102 2.70 -3.92 -19.16
N TYR A 103 1.78 -3.02 -18.81
CA TYR A 103 0.69 -3.31 -17.91
C TYR A 103 -0.57 -3.56 -18.71
N TYR A 104 -1.05 -4.80 -18.70
CA TYR A 104 -2.24 -5.21 -19.45
C TYR A 104 -3.43 -5.42 -18.50
N ARG A 105 -4.60 -4.92 -18.88
CA ARG A 105 -5.89 -5.24 -18.26
C ARG A 105 -6.85 -5.69 -19.34
N ASP A 106 -7.49 -6.83 -19.15
CA ASP A 106 -8.43 -7.43 -20.10
C ASP A 106 -7.85 -7.55 -21.52
N GLY A 107 -6.56 -7.90 -21.61
CA GLY A 107 -5.83 -8.07 -22.87
C GLY A 107 -5.36 -6.79 -23.56
N LYS A 108 -5.58 -5.60 -22.97
CA LYS A 108 -5.13 -4.31 -23.53
C LYS A 108 -4.16 -3.62 -22.58
N HIS A 109 -3.09 -3.03 -23.11
CA HIS A 109 -2.17 -2.22 -22.30
C HIS A 109 -2.67 -0.79 -22.11
N PHE A 110 -2.05 -0.07 -21.19
CA PHE A 110 -2.31 1.34 -20.91
C PHE A 110 -1.36 2.26 -21.66
#